data_AF-A0A7X5WNB9-F1
#
_entry.id   AF-A0A7X5WNB9-F1
#
_cell.length_a   1.000
_cell.length_b   1.000
_cell.length_c   1.000
_cell.angle_alpha   90.00
_cell.angle_beta   90.00
_cell.angle_gamma   90.00
#
_symmetry.space_group_name_H-M   'P 1'
#
loop_
_entity.id
_entity.type
_entity.pdbx_description
1 polymer ?
#
loop_
_entity_poly.entity_id
_entity_poly.type
_entity_poly.pdbx_seq_one_letter_code
_entity_poly.pdbx_strand_id
1 'polypeptide(L)' 'VVVDAFDRIAVGQVGLVTDSSGLVAVAVARSSAAAELGLSEGDEVRIAALEGDPRSGVTTPVELGRRREQ' A
#
# COMPACT_ATOMS: atom_id res chain seq x y z
N VAL A 1 8.53 1.33 -0.24
CA VAL A 1 8.92 0.43 0.88
C VAL A 1 7.68 -0.14 1.55
N VAL A 2 7.69 -1.37 2.08
CA VAL A 2 6.56 -1.91 2.87
C VAL A 2 6.82 -1.67 4.36
N VAL A 3 5.87 -1.07 5.07
CA VAL A 3 5.98 -0.76 6.51
C VAL A 3 4.65 -1.03 7.24
N ASP A 4 4.69 -1.14 8.57
CA ASP A 4 3.54 -1.43 9.43
C ASP A 4 2.80 -0.19 9.94
N ALA A 5 3.38 1.01 9.77
CA ALA A 5 2.78 2.28 10.17
C ALA A 5 3.20 3.42 9.23
N PHE A 6 2.32 4.40 9.06
CA PHE A 6 2.55 5.56 8.18
C PHE A 6 3.78 6.39 8.57
N ASP A 7 4.09 6.48 9.87
CA ASP A 7 5.23 7.25 10.39
C ASP A 7 6.59 6.62 10.10
N ARG A 8 6.62 5.34 9.70
CA ARG A 8 7.84 4.63 9.29
C ARG A 8 8.21 4.86 7.84
N ILE A 9 7.37 5.57 7.08
CA ILE A 9 7.72 6.03 5.74
C ILE A 9 8.67 7.23 5.89
N ALA A 10 9.86 7.14 5.30
CA ALA A 10 10.78 8.26 5.28
C ALA A 10 10.20 9.45 4.48
N VAL A 11 10.52 10.68 4.90
CA VAL A 11 10.08 11.90 4.20
C VAL A 11 10.48 11.85 2.73
N GLY A 12 9.54 12.13 1.83
CA GLY A 12 9.77 12.11 0.38
C GLY A 12 9.91 10.71 -0.22
N GLN A 13 9.49 9.66 0.49
CA GLN A 13 9.43 8.29 -0.03
C GLN A 13 7.99 7.80 -0.14
N VAL A 14 7.75 6.92 -1.11
CA VAL A 14 6.49 6.17 -1.25
C VAL A 14 6.58 4.89 -0.40
N GLY A 15 5.55 4.68 0.42
CA GLY A 15 5.36 3.50 1.24
C GLY A 15 4.08 2.75 0.91
N LEU A 16 4.08 1.45 1.22
CA LEU A 16 2.93 0.57 1.25
C LEU A 16 2.67 0.20 2.71
N VAL A 17 1.43 0.39 3.17
CA VAL A 17 1.00 0.13 4.55
C VAL A 17 -0.35 -0.57 4.53
N THR A 18 -0.56 -1.58 5.36
CA THR A 18 -1.90 -2.11 5.58
C THR A 18 -2.65 -1.18 6.55
N ASP A 19 -3.76 -0.61 6.11
CA ASP A 19 -4.55 0.31 6.93
C ASP A 19 -5.51 -0.41 7.89
N SER A 20 -6.27 0.34 8.67
CA SER A 20 -7.23 -0.21 9.64
C SER A 20 -8.41 -0.95 9.00
N SER A 21 -8.63 -0.80 7.70
CA SER A 21 -9.64 -1.55 6.95
C SER A 21 -9.14 -2.91 6.46
N GLY A 22 -7.84 -3.20 6.64
CA GLY A 22 -7.19 -4.41 6.14
C GLY A 22 -6.81 -4.32 4.66
N LEU A 23 -6.86 -3.12 4.07
CA LEU A 23 -6.48 -2.87 2.68
C LEU A 23 -5.06 -2.31 2.59
N VAL A 24 -4.43 -2.48 1.43
CA VAL A 24 -3.12 -1.87 1.15
C VAL A 24 -3.32 -0.42 0.76
N ALA A 25 -2.74 0.50 1.53
CA ALA A 25 -2.66 1.91 1.25
C ALA A 25 -1.30 2.27 0.64
N VAL A 26 -1.32 3.08 -0.43
CA VAL A 26 -0.14 3.75 -0.98
C VAL A 26 -0.04 5.13 -0.34
N ALA A 27 1.08 5.43 0.32
CA ALA A 27 1.23 6.66 1.10
C ALA A 27 2.59 7.33 0.88
N VAL A 28 2.61 8.65 1.02
CA VAL A 28 3.83 9.46 1.08
C VAL A 28 3.87 10.17 2.42
N ALA A 29 5.02 10.14 3.08
CA ALA A 29 5.16 10.75 4.41
C ALA A 29 4.84 12.25 4.38
N ARG A 30 3.78 12.63 5.10
CA ARG A 30 3.28 14.00 5.23
C ARG A 30 2.88 14.67 3.90
N SER A 31 2.47 13.87 2.91
CA SER A 31 1.98 14.38 1.62
C SER A 31 0.87 13.49 1.05
N SER A 32 0.23 13.95 -0.03
CA SER A 32 -0.81 13.21 -0.74
C SER A 32 -0.19 12.31 -1.81
N ALA A 33 -0.19 11.00 -1.57
CA ALA A 33 0.26 10.03 -2.57
C ALA A 33 -0.56 10.10 -3.87
N ALA A 34 -1.87 10.31 -3.78
CA ALA A 34 -2.73 10.42 -4.95
C ALA A 34 -2.35 11.62 -5.83
N ALA A 35 -2.08 12.78 -5.22
CA ALA A 35 -1.66 13.96 -5.97
C ALA A 35 -0.26 13.79 -6.60
N GLU A 36 0.69 13.20 -5.85
CA GLU A 36 2.05 13.00 -6.34
C GLU A 36 2.14 11.96 -7.47
N LEU A 37 1.31 10.91 -7.40
CA LEU A 37 1.28 9.84 -8.39
C LEU A 37 0.25 10.08 -9.51
N GLY A 38 -0.52 11.16 -9.43
CA GLY A 38 -1.57 11.49 -10.40
C GLY A 38 -2.71 10.47 -10.45
N LEU A 39 -3.02 9.85 -9.31
CA LEU A 39 -4.02 8.80 -9.19
C LEU A 39 -5.40 9.35 -8.85
N SER A 40 -6.42 8.70 -9.38
CA SER A 40 -7.84 8.90 -9.09
C SER A 40 -8.53 7.59 -8.72
N GLU A 41 -9.74 7.68 -8.17
CA GLU A 41 -10.56 6.50 -7.93
C GLU A 41 -10.84 5.76 -9.24
N GLY A 42 -10.65 4.44 -9.23
CA GLY A 42 -10.82 3.58 -10.40
C GLY A 42 -9.54 3.30 -11.19
N ASP A 43 -8.44 3.99 -10.90
CA ASP A 43 -7.15 3.72 -11.54
C ASP A 43 -6.58 2.36 -11.10
N GLU A 44 -6.05 1.60 -12.07
CA GLU A 44 -5.33 0.36 -11.79
C GLU A 44 -3.92 0.66 -11.27
N VAL A 45 -3.59 0.11 -10.10
CA VAL A 45 -2.23 0.18 -9.53
C VAL A 45 -1.59 -1.20 -9.58
N ARG A 46 -0.48 -1.32 -10.30
CA ARG A 46 0.33 -2.55 -10.34
C ARG A 46 1.48 -2.46 -9.34
N ILE A 47 1.50 -3.39 -8.39
CA ILE A 47 2.59 -3.56 -7.44
C ILE A 47 3.39 -4.79 -7.85
N ALA A 48 4.68 -4.60 -8.10
CA ALA A 48 5.60 -5.69 -8.41
C ALA A 48 6.79 -5.64 -7.44
N ALA A 49 7.34 -6.81 -7.13
CA ALA A 49 8.63 -6.87 -6.46
C ALA A 49 9.70 -6.23 -7.35
N LEU A 50 10.64 -5.52 -6.73
CA LEU A 50 11.82 -5.04 -7.44
C LEU A 50 12.71 -6.23 -7.80
N GLU A 51 13.34 -6.20 -8.98
CA GLU A 51 14.27 -7.25 -9.39
C GLU A 51 15.39 -7.43 -8.36
N GLY A 52 15.61 -8.69 -7.95
CA GLY A 52 16.63 -9.04 -6.96
C GLY A 52 16.24 -8.86 -5.49
N ASP A 53 14.98 -8.53 -5.16
CA ASP A 53 14.53 -8.49 -3.76
C ASP A 53 14.37 -9.92 -3.19
N PRO A 54 15.16 -10.32 -2.17
CA PRO A 54 15.03 -11.64 -1.54
C PRO A 54 13.71 -11.83 -0.77
N ARG A 55 12.90 -10.77 -0.58
CA ARG A 55 11.53 -10.84 -0.02
C ARG A 55 10.45 -11.06 -1.07
N SER A 56 10.82 -11.08 -2.36
CA SER A 56 9.91 -11.44 -3.46
C SER A 56 9.36 -12.85 -3.22
N GLY A 57 8.06 -12.96 -2.93
CA GLY A 57 7.39 -14.25 -2.65
C GLY A 57 6.73 -14.38 -1.28
N VAL A 58 6.85 -13.40 -0.38
CA VAL A 58 6.06 -13.40 0.86
C VAL A 58 4.62 -12.96 0.53
N THR A 59 3.74 -13.94 0.33
CA THR A 59 2.30 -13.72 0.13
C THR A 59 1.54 -14.13 1.39
N THR A 60 0.81 -13.20 2.01
CA THR A 60 -0.21 -13.56 3.00
C THR A 60 -1.53 -13.74 2.26
N PRO A 61 -2.08 -14.96 2.17
CA PRO A 61 -3.36 -15.18 1.52
C PRO A 61 -4.47 -14.44 2.28
N VAL A 62 -5.32 -13.72 1.54
CA VAL A 62 -6.51 -13.07 2.07
C VAL A 62 -7.72 -13.46 1.24
N GLU A 63 -8.86 -13.68 1.91
CA GLU A 63 -10.13 -13.94 1.27
C GLU A 63 -11.03 -12.71 1.36
N LEU A 64 -11.62 -12.31 0.23
CA LEU A 64 -12.59 -11.22 0.20
C LEU A 64 -13.96 -11.74 0.68
N GLY A 65 -14.31 -11.41 1.92
CA GLY A 65 -15.65 -11.64 2.48
C GLY A 65 -16.60 -10.49 2.19
N ARG A 66 -17.90 -10.77 2.04
CA ARG A 66 -18.93 -9.71 1.97
C ARG A 66 -18.96 -8.99 3.32
N ARG A 67 -18.85 -7.66 3.32
CA ARG A 67 -18.98 -6.84 4.53
C ARG A 67 -20.35 -7.11 5.16
N ARG A 68 -20.39 -7.63 6.38
CA ARG A 68 -21.63 -7.69 7.18
C ARG A 68 -21.86 -6.28 7.73
N GLU A 69 -22.94 -5.64 7.29
CA GLU A 69 -23.44 -4.42 7.92
C GLU A 69 -23.86 -4.78 9.35
N GLN A 70 -23.22 -4.15 10.33
CA GLN A 70 -23.63 -4.14 11.73
C GLN A 70 -24.11 -2.73 12.06
#